data_AF-A0A351D1Y3-F1
#
_entry.id   AF-A0A351D1Y3-F1
#
_cell.length_a   1.000
_cell.length_b   1.000
_cell.length_c   1.000
_cell.angle_alpha   90.00
_cell.angle_beta   90.00
_cell.angle_gamma   90.00
#
_symmetry.space_group_name_H-M   'P 1'
#
loop_
_entity.id
_entity.type
_entity.pdbx_description
1 polymer ?
#
loop_
_entity_poly.entity_id
_entity_poly.type
_entity_poly.pdbx_seq_one_letter_code
_entity_poly.pdbx_strand_id
1 'polypeptide(L)'
;MYTEVSEYYGKTLQGSEDLKTDACCTDTDLPAHVKTNLSNIHDEVLARYYGCGLVAPQVLEGARILDLGSGSGRDVYALAQEVGEHGAVVGVDMTDEQLEIANRHIEYHRDKFGYAKANTEFHKGYIEKLDELDLEPASFDVVISNCVINLSPDKESVLKQVWNLLKPGGEMYFSDVYSDRRVPMELTKDPVLYGECLSGALYWNDFLTLAKGAGFVDPRLVDDRPLAIDNAEIEAKISPINFFSATYRLFKIEDLDSSCEDYGQAVIYKGNIPLHADRFVLDTHHSIEKGRVFPVCRNTFRMLGESRFAEYFEFIGNGENHFGIFPDCGELMPFSSVQSNSASTKTDSSSCC
;
A
#
# COMPACT_ATOMS: atom_id res chain seq x y z
N MET A 1 11.02 21.47 8.33
CA MET A 1 10.48 20.17 7.89
C MET A 1 10.75 19.06 8.90
N TYR A 2 11.93 18.40 8.95
CA TYR A 2 12.15 17.29 9.90
C TYR A 2 11.88 17.64 11.38
N THR A 3 12.42 18.77 11.85
CA THR A 3 12.20 19.24 13.22
C THR A 3 10.72 19.52 13.50
N GLU A 4 10.00 20.10 12.54
CA GLU A 4 8.57 20.42 12.70
C GLU A 4 7.72 19.15 12.77
N VAL A 5 7.99 18.16 11.91
CA VAL A 5 7.28 16.86 11.94
C VAL A 5 7.61 16.10 13.21
N SER A 6 8.89 16.03 13.58
CA SER A 6 9.33 15.35 14.82
C SER A 6 8.75 16.02 16.08
N GLU A 7 8.74 17.35 16.16
CA GLU A 7 8.11 18.07 17.28
C GLU A 7 6.58 17.91 17.29
N TYR A 8 5.94 17.87 16.12
CA TYR A 8 4.50 17.67 16.01
C TYR A 8 4.10 16.28 16.53
N TYR A 9 4.69 15.20 15.99
CA TYR A 9 4.35 13.81 16.34
C TYR A 9 4.99 13.31 17.64
N GLY A 10 6.13 13.88 18.04
CA GLY A 10 6.85 13.48 19.25
C GLY A 10 6.43 14.25 20.51
N LYS A 11 6.02 15.52 20.39
CA LYS A 11 5.79 16.40 21.55
C LYS A 11 4.44 17.10 21.56
N THR A 12 3.89 17.41 20.38
CA THR A 12 2.67 18.23 20.28
C THR A 12 1.41 17.37 20.37
N LEU A 13 1.36 16.26 19.64
CA LEU A 13 0.25 15.31 19.72
C LEU A 13 0.36 14.47 21.00
N GLN A 14 -0.72 14.42 21.79
CA GLN A 14 -0.84 13.58 22.97
C GLN A 14 -1.85 12.43 22.79
N GLY A 15 -2.75 12.52 21.80
CA GLY A 15 -3.64 11.44 21.38
C GLY A 15 -4.32 11.70 20.02
N SER A 16 -5.08 10.73 19.50
CA SER A 16 -5.79 10.84 18.22
C SER A 16 -6.89 11.92 18.22
N GLU A 17 -7.39 12.31 19.40
CA GLU A 17 -8.36 13.40 19.56
C GLU A 17 -7.78 14.80 19.21
N ASP A 18 -6.46 14.93 19.14
CA ASP A 18 -5.79 16.19 18.80
C ASP A 18 -5.74 16.47 17.28
N LEU A 19 -6.12 15.48 16.45
CA LEU A 19 -6.20 15.60 14.98
C LEU A 19 -7.40 16.47 14.57
N LYS A 20 -7.19 17.39 13.63
CA LYS A 20 -8.21 18.36 13.21
C LYS A 20 -9.04 17.92 12.02
N THR A 21 -8.72 16.75 11.45
CA THR A 21 -9.41 16.18 10.28
C THR A 21 -9.58 14.67 10.44
N ASP A 22 -10.57 14.11 9.73
CA ASP A 22 -10.75 12.64 9.62
C ASP A 22 -9.72 11.99 8.68
N ALA A 23 -8.68 12.74 8.27
CA ALA A 23 -7.58 12.22 7.44
C ALA A 23 -6.84 11.08 8.13
N CYS A 24 -6.89 11.01 9.47
CA CYS A 24 -6.24 9.98 10.29
C CYS A 24 -7.22 9.04 11.03
N CYS A 25 -8.54 9.18 10.86
CA CYS A 25 -9.52 8.50 11.72
C CYS A 25 -10.52 7.65 10.92
N THR A 26 -10.44 6.31 11.05
CA THR A 26 -11.53 5.38 10.69
C THR A 26 -11.45 4.08 11.53
N ASP A 27 -11.70 4.17 12.83
CA ASP A 27 -11.72 2.98 13.72
C ASP A 27 -13.07 2.22 13.72
N THR A 28 -14.06 2.65 12.95
CA THR A 28 -15.45 2.22 13.14
C THR A 28 -15.80 0.81 12.63
N ASP A 29 -14.98 0.18 11.77
CA ASP A 29 -15.29 -1.16 11.22
C ASP A 29 -14.06 -2.11 11.12
N LEU A 30 -13.17 -2.10 12.11
CA LEU A 30 -12.06 -3.05 12.11
C LEU A 30 -12.54 -4.52 12.18
N PRO A 31 -12.00 -5.42 11.33
CA PRO A 31 -12.28 -6.85 11.39
C PRO A 31 -12.02 -7.45 12.78
N ALA A 32 -12.78 -8.50 13.15
CA ALA A 32 -12.69 -9.10 14.49
C ALA A 32 -11.29 -9.64 14.83
N HIS A 33 -10.56 -10.19 13.86
CA HIS A 33 -9.18 -10.66 14.06
C HIS A 33 -8.23 -9.48 14.37
N VAL A 34 -8.33 -8.37 13.61
CA VAL A 34 -7.57 -7.14 13.86
C VAL A 34 -7.87 -6.60 15.27
N LYS A 35 -9.15 -6.53 15.66
CA LYS A 35 -9.55 -6.11 17.02
C LYS A 35 -8.93 -7.00 18.10
N THR A 36 -8.86 -8.31 17.85
CA THR A 36 -8.23 -9.26 18.77
C THR A 36 -6.74 -8.99 18.90
N ASN A 37 -6.03 -8.81 17.79
CA ASN A 37 -4.60 -8.51 17.80
C ASN A 37 -4.30 -7.19 18.50
N LEU A 38 -5.07 -6.14 18.21
CA LEU A 38 -4.92 -4.84 18.87
C LEU A 38 -5.19 -4.94 20.38
N SER A 39 -6.13 -5.78 20.83
CA SER A 39 -6.41 -5.98 22.26
C SER A 39 -5.27 -6.68 23.02
N ASN A 40 -4.31 -7.27 22.30
CA ASN A 40 -3.11 -7.86 22.89
C ASN A 40 -1.94 -6.87 22.99
N ILE A 41 -2.07 -5.67 22.41
CA ILE A 41 -1.03 -4.64 22.44
C ILE A 41 -1.09 -3.88 23.76
N HIS A 42 0.08 -3.51 24.28
CA HIS A 42 0.20 -2.71 25.50
C HIS A 42 -0.47 -1.33 25.35
N ASP A 43 -1.23 -0.90 26.37
CA ASP A 43 -2.02 0.34 26.32
C ASP A 43 -1.17 1.59 26.00
N GLU A 44 0.06 1.67 26.52
CA GLU A 44 0.96 2.80 26.24
C GLU A 44 1.36 2.90 24.77
N VAL A 45 1.48 1.76 24.07
CA VAL A 45 1.72 1.74 22.62
C VAL A 45 0.47 2.20 21.87
N LEU A 46 -0.70 1.69 22.25
CA LEU A 46 -1.97 2.06 21.60
C LEU A 46 -2.31 3.55 21.77
N ALA A 47 -2.02 4.13 22.94
CA ALA A 47 -2.33 5.52 23.26
C ALA A 47 -1.55 6.54 22.41
N ARG A 48 -0.46 6.13 21.76
CA ARG A 48 0.45 7.01 20.99
C ARG A 48 0.40 6.76 19.48
N TYR A 49 -0.76 6.33 18.99
CA TYR A 49 -0.97 6.04 17.57
C TYR A 49 -1.73 7.14 16.83
N TYR A 50 -1.30 7.43 15.60
CA TYR A 50 -1.80 8.53 14.78
C TYR A 50 -2.12 8.13 13.32
N GLY A 51 -2.24 6.83 13.02
CA GLY A 51 -2.51 6.33 11.66
C GLY A 51 -3.98 5.95 11.41
N CYS A 52 -4.28 5.65 10.14
CA CYS A 52 -5.61 5.21 9.70
C CYS A 52 -5.76 3.69 9.76
N GLY A 53 -6.37 3.13 10.81
CA GLY A 53 -6.66 1.69 10.86
C GLY A 53 -5.40 0.80 10.85
N LEU A 54 -5.49 -0.47 10.44
CA LEU A 54 -4.33 -1.35 10.28
C LEU A 54 -4.09 -1.61 8.79
N VAL A 55 -2.88 -1.30 8.32
CA VAL A 55 -2.44 -1.59 6.94
C VAL A 55 -1.78 -2.97 6.92
N ALA A 56 -2.57 -3.99 6.57
CA ALA A 56 -2.11 -5.38 6.53
C ALA A 56 -2.56 -6.06 5.22
N PRO A 57 -1.64 -6.51 4.36
CA PRO A 57 -2.02 -7.33 3.22
C PRO A 57 -2.29 -8.78 3.62
N GLN A 58 -2.85 -9.55 2.68
CA GLN A 58 -3.12 -10.98 2.91
C GLN A 58 -1.82 -11.80 2.94
N VAL A 59 -1.86 -13.00 3.55
CA VAL A 59 -0.77 -13.99 3.55
C VAL A 59 0.51 -13.43 4.18
N LEU A 60 0.55 -13.36 5.52
CA LEU A 60 1.69 -12.81 6.25
C LEU A 60 2.47 -13.84 7.08
N GLU A 61 1.94 -15.06 7.24
CA GLU A 61 2.58 -16.09 8.05
C GLU A 61 4.02 -16.36 7.57
N GLY A 62 4.98 -16.25 8.50
CA GLY A 62 6.41 -16.41 8.23
C GLY A 62 7.07 -15.24 7.46
N ALA A 63 6.34 -14.18 7.11
CA ALA A 63 6.89 -13.06 6.38
C ALA A 63 7.83 -12.21 7.24
N ARG A 64 8.81 -11.59 6.58
CA ARG A 64 9.59 -10.49 7.14
C ARG A 64 9.03 -9.16 6.63
N ILE A 65 8.52 -8.35 7.55
CA ILE A 65 7.84 -7.08 7.26
C ILE A 65 8.71 -5.90 7.72
N LEU A 66 8.76 -4.83 6.92
CA LEU A 66 9.28 -3.52 7.30
C LEU A 66 8.13 -2.53 7.43
N ASP A 67 8.05 -1.81 8.54
CA ASP A 67 7.10 -0.73 8.77
C ASP A 67 7.80 0.64 8.77
N LEU A 68 7.41 1.49 7.83
CA LEU A 68 7.98 2.82 7.62
C LEU A 68 7.19 3.89 8.40
N GLY A 69 7.84 4.47 9.40
CA GLY A 69 7.23 5.41 10.34
C GLY A 69 6.43 4.70 11.42
N SER A 70 7.05 3.68 12.04
CA SER A 70 6.39 2.75 12.96
C SER A 70 5.87 3.39 14.26
N GLY A 71 6.30 4.62 14.59
CA GLY A 71 5.94 5.30 15.82
C GLY A 71 6.24 4.46 17.06
N SER A 72 5.26 4.37 17.96
CA SER A 72 5.32 3.53 19.18
C SER A 72 5.19 2.03 18.91
N GLY A 73 4.95 1.62 17.66
CA GLY A 73 4.96 0.24 17.22
C GLY A 73 3.61 -0.46 17.19
N ARG A 74 2.47 0.25 17.19
CA ARG A 74 1.13 -0.39 17.11
C ARG A 74 1.03 -1.37 15.94
N ASP A 75 1.36 -0.92 14.73
CA ASP A 75 1.21 -1.75 13.53
C ASP A 75 2.27 -2.86 13.52
N VAL A 76 3.50 -2.58 13.98
CA VAL A 76 4.56 -3.59 14.21
C VAL A 76 4.08 -4.72 15.13
N TYR A 77 3.52 -4.41 16.30
CA TYR A 77 3.05 -5.41 17.26
C TYR A 77 1.75 -6.11 16.84
N ALA A 78 0.88 -5.44 16.08
CA ALA A 78 -0.28 -6.07 15.47
C ALA A 78 0.15 -7.12 14.45
N LEU A 79 1.08 -6.77 13.56
CA LEU A 79 1.58 -7.63 12.51
C LEU A 79 2.51 -8.74 13.03
N ALA A 80 3.19 -8.52 14.15
CA ALA A 80 3.98 -9.56 14.83
C ALA A 80 3.16 -10.80 15.20
N GLN A 81 1.85 -10.64 15.41
CA GLN A 81 0.92 -11.75 15.63
C GLN A 81 0.53 -12.44 14.32
N GLU A 82 0.33 -11.67 13.24
CA GLU A 82 -0.03 -12.19 11.90
C GLU A 82 1.11 -12.95 11.22
N VAL A 83 2.36 -12.51 11.40
CA VAL A 83 3.54 -13.20 10.84
C VAL A 83 3.93 -14.45 11.64
N GLY A 84 3.45 -14.58 12.87
CA GLY A 84 3.77 -15.69 13.77
C GLY A 84 5.22 -15.68 14.30
N GLU A 85 5.55 -16.70 15.09
CA GLU A 85 6.86 -16.85 15.75
C GLU A 85 8.03 -17.03 14.77
N HIS A 86 7.76 -17.44 13.53
CA HIS A 86 8.77 -17.65 12.49
C HIS A 86 8.92 -16.47 11.52
N GLY A 87 8.00 -15.50 11.57
CA GLY A 87 8.14 -14.24 10.85
C GLY A 87 8.89 -13.19 11.67
N ALA A 88 9.00 -11.99 11.12
CA ALA A 88 9.58 -10.85 11.82
C ALA A 88 9.00 -9.53 11.33
N VAL A 89 8.89 -8.54 12.22
CA VAL A 89 8.45 -7.19 11.86
C VAL A 89 9.46 -6.17 12.37
N VAL A 90 9.99 -5.37 11.46
CA VAL A 90 10.99 -4.35 11.73
C VAL A 90 10.34 -2.98 11.57
N GLY A 91 10.36 -2.15 12.60
CA GLY A 91 9.89 -0.76 12.53
C GLY A 91 11.05 0.22 12.32
N VAL A 92 10.84 1.24 11.48
CA VAL A 92 11.76 2.38 11.36
C VAL A 92 10.99 3.64 11.74
N ASP A 93 11.55 4.44 12.65
CA ASP A 93 11.02 5.77 12.98
C ASP A 93 12.16 6.76 13.24
N MET A 94 11.90 8.06 13.06
CA MET A 94 12.91 9.10 13.32
C MET A 94 12.89 9.62 14.75
N THR A 95 11.83 9.33 15.51
CA THR A 95 11.48 10.00 16.78
C THR A 95 11.93 9.19 17.98
N ASP A 96 12.83 9.74 18.80
CA ASP A 96 13.39 9.05 19.97
C ASP A 96 12.30 8.68 20.99
N GLU A 97 11.35 9.58 21.24
CA GLU A 97 10.29 9.40 22.23
C GLU A 97 9.35 8.23 21.85
N GLN A 98 9.06 8.07 20.57
CA GLN A 98 8.23 6.98 20.06
C GLN A 98 8.97 5.64 20.12
N LEU A 99 10.22 5.63 19.68
CA LEU A 99 11.07 4.44 19.73
C LEU A 99 11.36 3.97 21.16
N GLU A 100 11.46 4.87 22.13
CA GLU A 100 11.64 4.49 23.53
C GLU A 100 10.43 3.67 24.04
N ILE A 101 9.22 4.10 23.71
CA ILE A 101 7.98 3.37 24.05
C ILE A 101 7.97 2.03 23.32
N ALA A 102 8.23 2.03 22.01
CA ALA A 102 8.26 0.83 21.20
C ALA A 102 9.22 -0.21 21.79
N ASN A 103 10.48 0.17 22.04
CA ASN A 103 11.51 -0.73 22.54
C ASN A 103 11.24 -1.27 23.95
N ARG A 104 10.67 -0.45 24.84
CA ARG A 104 10.41 -0.86 26.23
C ARG A 104 9.36 -1.97 26.32
N HIS A 105 8.47 -2.08 25.33
CA HIS A 105 7.38 -3.06 25.32
C HIS A 105 7.67 -4.33 24.52
N ILE A 106 8.88 -4.52 23.98
CA ILE A 106 9.24 -5.71 23.19
C ILE A 106 9.02 -7.00 23.99
N GLU A 107 9.55 -7.04 25.21
CA GLU A 107 9.47 -8.23 26.08
C GLU A 107 8.04 -8.51 26.53
N TYR A 108 7.26 -7.46 26.80
CA TYR A 108 5.84 -7.59 27.12
C TYR A 108 5.10 -8.30 25.98
N HIS A 109 5.28 -7.85 24.74
CA HIS A 109 4.59 -8.42 23.58
C HIS A 109 5.07 -9.83 23.27
N ARG A 110 6.37 -10.12 23.36
CA ARG A 110 6.89 -11.50 23.26
C ARG A 110 6.16 -12.44 24.22
N ASP A 111 6.09 -12.07 25.50
CA ASP A 111 5.48 -12.90 26.54
C ASP A 111 3.96 -13.01 26.33
N LYS A 112 3.30 -11.90 25.96
CA LYS A 112 1.86 -11.84 25.68
C LYS A 112 1.46 -12.71 24.49
N PHE A 113 2.30 -12.79 23.45
CA PHE A 113 2.10 -13.63 22.28
C PHE A 113 2.55 -15.08 22.50
N GLY A 114 3.30 -15.35 23.58
CA GLY A 114 3.76 -16.68 23.95
C GLY A 114 4.94 -17.19 23.12
N TYR A 115 5.75 -16.27 22.57
CA TYR A 115 6.88 -16.62 21.71
C TYR A 115 8.16 -16.85 22.51
N ALA A 116 9.01 -17.77 22.04
CA ALA A 116 10.31 -18.06 22.66
C ALA A 116 11.31 -16.90 22.52
N LYS A 117 11.16 -16.08 21.47
CA LYS A 117 11.97 -14.90 21.19
C LYS A 117 11.08 -13.79 20.64
N ALA A 118 11.47 -12.53 20.86
CA ALA A 118 10.81 -11.42 20.20
C ALA A 118 11.03 -11.53 18.68
N ASN A 119 9.97 -11.30 17.92
CA ASN A 119 9.98 -11.21 16.47
C ASN A 119 9.83 -9.77 15.97
N THR A 120 10.07 -8.79 16.85
CA THR A 120 9.99 -7.36 16.56
C THR A 120 11.32 -6.68 16.81
N GLU A 121 11.68 -5.75 15.92
CA GLU A 121 12.88 -4.91 16.02
C GLU A 121 12.54 -3.48 15.63
N PHE A 122 13.22 -2.49 16.21
CA PHE A 122 13.00 -1.07 15.90
C PHE A 122 14.32 -0.35 15.65
N HIS A 123 14.40 0.39 14.55
CA HIS A 123 15.55 1.20 14.18
C HIS A 123 15.21 2.69 14.16
N LYS A 124 16.17 3.49 14.65
CA LYS A 124 16.12 4.93 14.47
C LYS A 124 16.67 5.30 13.10
N GLY A 125 15.88 5.98 12.28
CA GLY A 125 16.29 6.38 10.94
C GLY A 125 15.28 7.25 10.21
N TYR A 126 15.70 7.73 9.04
CA TYR A 126 14.83 8.42 8.10
C TYR A 126 14.40 7.45 7.00
N ILE A 127 13.12 7.47 6.62
CA ILE A 127 12.56 6.53 5.65
C ILE A 127 13.09 6.76 4.22
N GLU A 128 13.62 7.94 3.91
CA GLU A 128 14.32 8.23 2.66
C GLU A 128 15.81 7.82 2.65
N LYS A 129 16.34 7.31 3.77
CA LYS A 129 17.75 6.96 3.99
C LYS A 129 17.91 5.57 4.63
N LEU A 130 17.11 4.60 4.17
CA LEU A 130 17.13 3.25 4.73
C LEU A 130 18.46 2.51 4.48
N ASP A 131 19.27 2.98 3.52
CA ASP A 131 20.63 2.50 3.24
C ASP A 131 21.65 2.90 4.32
N GLU A 132 21.33 3.88 5.18
CA GLU A 132 22.14 4.23 6.35
C GLU A 132 21.87 3.30 7.55
N LEU A 133 20.85 2.43 7.45
CA LEU A 133 20.48 1.46 8.47
C LEU A 133 21.09 0.09 8.17
N ASP A 134 21.20 -0.75 9.21
CA ASP A 134 21.69 -2.13 9.10
C ASP A 134 20.57 -3.07 8.58
N LEU A 135 20.06 -2.74 7.39
CA LEU A 135 18.99 -3.48 6.72
C LEU A 135 19.55 -4.15 5.46
N GLU A 136 19.51 -5.48 5.46
CA GLU A 136 20.00 -6.27 4.33
C GLU A 136 19.16 -6.01 3.06
N PRO A 137 19.78 -5.75 1.89
CA PRO A 137 19.08 -5.67 0.61
C PRO A 137 18.32 -6.96 0.30
N ALA A 138 17.20 -6.83 -0.41
CA ALA A 138 16.36 -7.96 -0.82
C ALA A 138 16.03 -8.95 0.32
N SER A 139 15.70 -8.44 1.50
CA SER A 139 15.47 -9.23 2.71
C SER A 139 14.02 -9.20 3.21
N PHE A 140 13.19 -8.26 2.75
CA PHE A 140 11.81 -8.09 3.18
C PHE A 140 10.82 -8.69 2.18
N ASP A 141 9.82 -9.41 2.69
CA ASP A 141 8.70 -9.93 1.89
C ASP A 141 7.65 -8.85 1.66
N VAL A 142 7.40 -8.03 2.68
CA VAL A 142 6.42 -6.95 2.65
C VAL A 142 7.02 -5.69 3.27
N VAL A 143 6.77 -4.54 2.66
CA VAL A 143 7.03 -3.23 3.25
C VAL A 143 5.70 -2.51 3.38
N ILE A 144 5.38 -2.02 4.57
CA ILE A 144 4.15 -1.27 4.83
C ILE A 144 4.45 0.17 5.25
N SER A 145 3.44 1.02 5.10
CA SER A 145 3.42 2.36 5.69
C SER A 145 1.97 2.83 5.81
N ASN A 146 1.70 3.66 6.81
CA ASN A 146 0.38 4.25 7.02
C ASN A 146 0.49 5.77 7.22
N CYS A 147 0.15 6.54 6.19
CA CYS A 147 0.11 8.01 6.20
C CYS A 147 1.45 8.74 6.47
N VAL A 148 2.61 8.10 6.22
CA VAL A 148 3.92 8.70 6.52
C VAL A 148 4.67 9.21 5.28
N ILE A 149 4.47 8.62 4.11
CA ILE A 149 5.27 8.92 2.92
C ILE A 149 5.06 10.38 2.48
N ASN A 150 3.85 10.90 2.62
CA ASN A 150 3.54 12.30 2.38
C ASN A 150 4.35 13.30 3.21
N LEU A 151 4.82 12.89 4.39
CA LEU A 151 5.66 13.70 5.28
C LEU A 151 7.15 13.66 4.91
N SER A 152 7.56 12.73 4.04
CA SER A 152 8.95 12.66 3.57
C SER A 152 9.24 13.79 2.57
N PRO A 153 10.39 14.47 2.71
CA PRO A 153 10.83 15.48 1.75
C PRO A 153 11.38 14.87 0.45
N ASP A 154 11.75 13.58 0.44
CA ASP A 154 12.28 12.88 -0.73
C ASP A 154 11.57 11.53 -0.96
N LYS A 155 10.34 11.65 -1.47
CA LYS A 155 9.45 10.51 -1.76
C LYS A 155 10.03 9.57 -2.81
N GLU A 156 10.81 10.09 -3.76
CA GLU A 156 11.46 9.29 -4.78
C GLU A 156 12.52 8.37 -4.17
N SER A 157 13.34 8.91 -3.24
CA SER A 157 14.29 8.10 -2.50
C SER A 157 13.60 7.03 -1.66
N VAL A 158 12.52 7.35 -0.94
CA VAL A 158 11.74 6.34 -0.18
C VAL A 158 11.38 5.15 -1.07
N LEU A 159 10.74 5.40 -2.22
CA LEU A 159 10.32 4.33 -3.13
C LEU A 159 11.50 3.50 -3.67
N LYS A 160 12.63 4.15 -3.99
CA LYS A 160 13.85 3.46 -4.45
C LYS A 160 14.46 2.58 -3.37
N GLN A 161 14.51 3.07 -2.12
CA GLN A 161 15.04 2.27 -1.01
C GLN A 161 14.15 1.08 -0.70
N VAL A 162 12.83 1.27 -0.74
CA VAL A 162 11.87 0.17 -0.60
C VAL A 162 12.06 -0.87 -1.69
N TRP A 163 12.21 -0.45 -2.95
CA TRP A 163 12.53 -1.36 -4.06
C TRP A 163 13.80 -2.17 -3.76
N ASN A 164 14.86 -1.57 -3.24
CA ASN A 164 16.12 -2.28 -2.95
C ASN A 164 15.97 -3.32 -1.82
N LEU A 165 15.19 -3.00 -0.79
CA LEU A 165 14.99 -3.85 0.40
C LEU A 165 14.03 -5.02 0.17
N LEU A 166 13.07 -4.89 -0.75
CA LEU A 166 12.14 -5.97 -1.08
C LEU A 166 12.85 -7.15 -1.77
N LYS A 167 12.49 -8.37 -1.40
CA LYS A 167 12.84 -9.58 -2.15
C LYS A 167 12.21 -9.54 -3.56
N PRO A 168 12.77 -10.24 -4.55
CA PRO A 168 12.03 -10.54 -5.78
C PRO A 168 10.67 -11.17 -5.45
N GLY A 169 9.59 -10.64 -6.01
CA GLY A 169 8.21 -11.04 -5.68
C GLY A 169 7.64 -10.42 -4.40
N GLY A 170 8.44 -9.66 -3.65
CA GLY A 170 7.99 -8.90 -2.48
C GLY A 170 7.07 -7.75 -2.87
N GLU A 171 6.35 -7.20 -1.90
CA GLU A 171 5.41 -6.09 -2.14
C GLU A 171 5.58 -4.94 -1.15
N MET A 172 5.38 -3.73 -1.64
CA MET A 172 5.04 -2.59 -0.79
C MET A 172 3.52 -2.49 -0.73
N TYR A 173 2.92 -2.46 0.45
CA TYR A 173 1.48 -2.33 0.67
C TYR A 173 1.23 -1.22 1.67
N PHE A 174 0.69 -0.09 1.23
CA PHE A 174 0.65 1.11 2.04
C PHE A 174 -0.59 1.95 1.78
N SER A 175 -1.01 2.71 2.80
CA SER A 175 -2.09 3.69 2.71
C SER A 175 -1.54 5.09 2.86
N ASP A 176 -1.99 6.02 2.02
CA ASP A 176 -1.64 7.43 2.16
C ASP A 176 -2.74 8.34 1.57
N VAL A 177 -2.56 9.64 1.75
CA VAL A 177 -3.42 10.70 1.22
C VAL A 177 -2.97 11.10 -0.20
N TYR A 178 -3.92 11.21 -1.12
CA TYR A 178 -3.68 11.65 -2.48
C TYR A 178 -4.61 12.79 -2.86
N SER A 179 -4.21 13.56 -3.86
CA SER A 179 -5.01 14.67 -4.39
C SER A 179 -5.39 14.45 -5.85
N ASP A 180 -6.54 15.02 -6.25
CA ASP A 180 -6.99 15.04 -7.66
C ASP A 180 -6.17 15.98 -8.56
N ARG A 181 -5.38 16.87 -7.95
CA ARG A 181 -4.55 17.87 -8.62
C ARG A 181 -3.36 18.26 -7.74
N ARG A 182 -2.32 18.80 -8.36
CA ARG A 182 -1.12 19.28 -7.64
C ARG A 182 -1.47 20.32 -6.59
N VAL A 183 -1.05 20.08 -5.35
CA VAL A 183 -1.15 21.05 -4.26
C VAL A 183 -0.17 22.21 -4.51
N PRO A 184 -0.61 23.47 -4.44
CA PRO A 184 0.29 24.63 -4.54
C PRO A 184 1.37 24.63 -3.46
N MET A 185 2.62 24.88 -3.85
CA MET A 185 3.78 24.90 -2.93
C MET A 185 3.67 25.93 -1.78
N GLU A 186 2.84 26.96 -1.92
CA GLU A 186 2.62 27.90 -0.81
C GLU A 186 1.88 27.23 0.36
N LEU A 187 1.01 26.24 0.09
CA LEU A 187 0.26 25.53 1.11
C LEU A 187 1.14 24.57 1.92
N THR A 188 2.26 24.09 1.36
CA THR A 188 3.21 23.23 2.10
C THR A 188 3.94 23.98 3.21
N LYS A 189 3.86 25.31 3.24
CA LYS A 189 4.40 26.15 4.32
C LYS A 189 3.43 26.31 5.49
N ASP A 190 2.16 25.90 5.34
CA ASP A 190 1.20 25.89 6.45
C ASP A 190 1.44 24.64 7.30
N PRO A 191 1.94 24.78 8.54
CA PRO A 191 2.32 23.65 9.37
C PRO A 191 1.13 22.77 9.76
N VAL A 192 -0.09 23.33 9.81
CA VAL A 192 -1.30 22.55 10.10
C VAL A 192 -1.65 21.68 8.90
N LEU A 193 -1.69 22.27 7.69
CA LEU A 193 -1.99 21.50 6.48
C LEU A 193 -0.91 20.45 6.19
N TYR A 194 0.35 20.73 6.55
CA TYR A 194 1.44 19.78 6.39
C TYR A 194 1.38 18.66 7.42
N GLY A 195 1.11 18.98 8.69
CA GLY A 195 0.98 17.99 9.77
C GLY A 195 -0.17 17.01 9.56
N GLU A 196 -1.29 17.47 9.01
CA GLU A 196 -2.48 16.66 8.66
C GLU A 196 -2.32 15.88 7.32
N CYS A 197 -1.09 15.77 6.79
CA CYS A 197 -0.77 15.10 5.53
C CYS A 197 -1.48 15.63 4.26
N LEU A 198 -2.21 16.75 4.34
CA LEU A 198 -2.94 17.31 3.20
C LEU A 198 -2.01 18.04 2.23
N SER A 199 -1.22 19.01 2.71
CA SER A 199 -0.42 19.83 1.81
C SER A 199 0.76 19.08 1.19
N GLY A 200 1.24 18.03 1.87
CA GLY A 200 2.27 17.12 1.36
C GLY A 200 1.76 16.04 0.42
N ALA A 201 0.43 15.91 0.26
CA ALA A 201 -0.19 14.89 -0.56
C ALA A 201 0.20 15.01 -2.04
N LEU A 202 0.63 13.90 -2.62
CA LEU A 202 0.92 13.85 -4.05
C LEU A 202 -0.36 13.87 -4.88
N TYR A 203 -0.28 14.55 -6.03
CA TYR A 203 -1.21 14.31 -7.12
C TYR A 203 -1.06 12.84 -7.54
N TRP A 204 -2.17 12.11 -7.65
CA TRP A 204 -2.15 10.65 -7.89
C TRP A 204 -1.28 10.25 -9.08
N ASN A 205 -1.30 11.00 -10.19
CA ASN A 205 -0.53 10.65 -11.37
C ASN A 205 0.97 10.99 -11.24
N ASP A 206 1.33 12.00 -10.43
CA ASP A 206 2.72 12.26 -10.09
C ASP A 206 3.26 11.12 -9.21
N PHE A 207 2.45 10.59 -8.28
CA PHE A 207 2.78 9.38 -7.53
C PHE A 207 3.02 8.18 -8.46
N LEU A 208 2.12 7.89 -9.39
CA LEU A 208 2.31 6.79 -10.34
C LEU A 208 3.61 6.95 -11.15
N THR A 209 3.92 8.18 -11.55
CA THR A 209 5.17 8.48 -12.27
C THR A 209 6.40 8.19 -11.42
N LEU A 210 6.39 8.61 -10.14
CA LEU A 210 7.48 8.35 -9.20
C LEU A 210 7.64 6.85 -8.89
N ALA A 211 6.54 6.14 -8.65
CA ALA A 211 6.55 4.70 -8.40
C ALA A 211 7.16 3.93 -9.58
N LYS A 212 6.72 4.24 -10.80
CA LYS A 212 7.28 3.66 -12.03
C LYS A 212 8.76 4.00 -12.20
N GLY A 213 9.16 5.24 -11.90
CA GLY A 213 10.56 5.67 -11.93
C GLY A 213 11.46 4.96 -10.91
N ALA A 214 10.89 4.47 -9.81
CA ALA A 214 11.59 3.69 -8.80
C ALA A 214 11.66 2.18 -9.13
N GLY A 215 10.95 1.71 -10.16
CA GLY A 215 10.92 0.31 -10.59
C GLY A 215 9.54 -0.36 -10.44
N PHE A 216 8.61 0.23 -9.68
CA PHE A 216 7.26 -0.28 -9.51
C PHE A 216 6.40 0.07 -10.73
N VAL A 217 6.55 -0.69 -11.81
CA VAL A 217 5.98 -0.33 -13.12
C VAL A 217 4.46 -0.47 -13.22
N ASP A 218 3.83 -1.27 -12.34
CA ASP A 218 2.38 -1.51 -12.33
C ASP A 218 1.79 -1.35 -10.91
N PRO A 219 1.66 -0.11 -10.39
CA PRO A 219 0.98 0.17 -9.13
C PRO A 219 -0.50 -0.23 -9.16
N ARG A 220 -0.98 -0.95 -8.14
CA ARG A 220 -2.39 -1.38 -8.05
C ARG A 220 -3.11 -0.70 -6.90
N LEU A 221 -4.23 -0.06 -7.22
CA LEU A 221 -5.13 0.55 -6.25
C LEU A 221 -5.98 -0.55 -5.59
N VAL A 222 -5.88 -0.71 -4.28
CA VAL A 222 -6.55 -1.78 -3.53
C VAL A 222 -7.89 -1.34 -2.99
N ASP A 223 -7.92 -0.15 -2.41
CA ASP A 223 -9.11 0.48 -1.85
C ASP A 223 -8.92 1.99 -1.84
N ASP A 224 -10.01 2.75 -1.92
CA ASP A 224 -10.00 4.21 -1.82
C ASP A 224 -11.28 4.77 -1.23
N ARG A 225 -11.14 5.94 -0.59
CA ARG A 225 -12.27 6.74 -0.12
C ARG A 225 -11.97 8.23 -0.22
N PRO A 226 -12.98 9.08 -0.49
CA PRO A 226 -12.83 10.52 -0.33
C PRO A 226 -12.57 10.86 1.15
N LEU A 227 -11.73 11.87 1.38
CA LEU A 227 -11.52 12.42 2.72
C LEU A 227 -12.48 13.57 2.99
N ALA A 228 -13.21 13.47 4.10
CA ALA A 228 -13.90 14.60 4.69
C ALA A 228 -12.91 15.35 5.58
N ILE A 229 -12.81 16.67 5.40
CA ILE A 229 -11.93 17.53 6.19
C ILE A 229 -12.68 18.11 7.38
N ASP A 230 -14.00 18.32 7.23
CA ASP A 230 -14.93 18.76 8.28
C ASP A 230 -14.46 20.03 9.02
N ASN A 231 -13.71 20.88 8.31
CA ASN A 231 -13.19 22.14 8.81
C ASN A 231 -13.26 23.21 7.70
N ALA A 232 -14.24 24.10 7.82
CA ALA A 232 -14.54 25.10 6.79
C ALA A 232 -13.36 26.05 6.49
N GLU A 233 -12.50 26.35 7.47
CA GLU A 233 -11.33 27.20 7.25
C GLU A 233 -10.25 26.47 6.44
N ILE A 234 -10.03 25.19 6.73
CA ILE A 234 -9.10 24.33 5.98
C ILE A 234 -9.63 24.10 4.56
N GLU A 235 -10.91 23.74 4.43
CA GLU A 235 -11.58 23.55 3.13
C GLU A 235 -11.46 24.78 2.24
N ALA A 236 -11.68 25.98 2.80
CA ALA A 236 -11.54 27.22 2.06
C ALA A 236 -10.10 27.46 1.55
N LYS A 237 -9.09 27.06 2.32
CA LYS A 237 -7.67 27.20 1.94
C LYS A 237 -7.26 26.24 0.83
N ILE A 238 -7.76 25.01 0.86
CA ILE A 238 -7.34 23.95 -0.06
C ILE A 238 -8.27 23.79 -1.27
N SER A 239 -9.44 24.44 -1.26
CA SER A 239 -10.34 24.47 -2.41
C SER A 239 -9.61 24.98 -3.67
N PRO A 240 -9.80 24.35 -4.84
CA PRO A 240 -10.77 23.30 -5.17
C PRO A 240 -10.17 21.87 -5.18
N ILE A 241 -9.16 21.59 -4.35
CA ILE A 241 -8.47 20.29 -4.32
C ILE A 241 -9.34 19.26 -3.59
N ASN A 242 -9.53 18.09 -4.20
CA ASN A 242 -10.15 16.95 -3.53
C ASN A 242 -9.07 15.98 -3.05
N PHE A 243 -9.26 15.45 -1.84
CA PHE A 243 -8.34 14.52 -1.22
C PHE A 243 -8.98 13.14 -1.03
N PHE A 244 -8.15 12.11 -1.14
CA PHE A 244 -8.54 10.71 -1.06
C PHE A 244 -7.57 9.97 -0.16
N SER A 245 -8.07 9.09 0.69
CA SER A 245 -7.26 8.06 1.31
C SER A 245 -7.28 6.86 0.39
N ALA A 246 -6.11 6.38 -0.01
CA ALA A 246 -6.00 5.25 -0.92
C ALA A 246 -4.94 4.27 -0.44
N THR A 247 -5.25 2.99 -0.57
CA THR A 247 -4.31 1.89 -0.35
C THR A 247 -3.76 1.43 -1.69
N TYR A 248 -2.44 1.44 -1.83
CA TYR A 248 -1.76 0.88 -2.99
C TYR A 248 -0.97 -0.37 -2.62
N ARG A 249 -0.84 -1.27 -3.59
CA ARG A 249 0.16 -2.33 -3.58
C ARG A 249 1.09 -2.23 -4.79
N LEU A 250 2.38 -2.38 -4.53
CA LEU A 250 3.46 -2.27 -5.51
C LEU A 250 4.33 -3.53 -5.42
N PHE A 251 4.34 -4.36 -6.46
CA PHE A 251 5.18 -5.56 -6.47
C PHE A 251 6.58 -5.27 -7.00
N LYS A 252 7.60 -5.85 -6.37
CA LYS A 252 8.95 -5.92 -6.93
C LYS A 252 9.05 -7.13 -7.86
N ILE A 253 8.63 -6.93 -9.10
CA ILE A 253 8.78 -7.92 -10.17
C ILE A 253 9.44 -7.20 -11.35
N GLU A 254 10.59 -7.71 -11.76
CA GLU A 254 11.34 -7.16 -12.89
C GLU A 254 10.64 -7.47 -14.22
N ASP A 255 10.78 -6.59 -15.19
CA ASP A 255 10.29 -6.75 -16.57
C ASP A 255 8.78 -7.01 -16.69
N LEU A 256 7.98 -6.45 -15.78
CA LEU A 256 6.54 -6.33 -15.98
C LEU A 256 6.26 -5.40 -17.18
N ASP A 257 5.19 -5.71 -17.91
CA ASP A 257 4.77 -4.91 -19.05
C ASP A 257 4.27 -3.53 -18.58
N SER A 258 4.50 -2.47 -19.36
CA SER A 258 4.04 -1.12 -19.03
C SER A 258 2.53 -0.94 -19.12
N SER A 259 1.89 -1.82 -19.87
CA SER A 259 0.46 -1.90 -20.14
C SER A 259 -0.04 -3.31 -19.79
N CYS A 260 -1.35 -3.47 -19.63
CA CYS A 260 -1.93 -4.80 -19.46
C CYS A 260 -1.89 -5.59 -20.77
N GLU A 261 -0.92 -6.48 -20.90
CA GLU A 261 -0.82 -7.32 -22.11
C GLU A 261 -1.52 -8.68 -21.92
N ASP A 262 -2.23 -9.11 -22.96
CA ASP A 262 -2.92 -10.39 -23.04
C ASP A 262 -2.01 -11.47 -23.61
N TYR A 263 -1.79 -12.52 -22.83
CA TYR A 263 -1.04 -13.70 -23.24
C TYR A 263 -1.89 -14.99 -23.13
N GLY A 264 -3.23 -14.84 -23.09
CA GLY A 264 -4.17 -15.96 -23.01
C GLY A 264 -4.11 -16.70 -21.68
N GLN A 265 -3.83 -15.97 -20.60
CA GLN A 265 -3.57 -16.53 -19.28
C GLN A 265 -4.78 -16.40 -18.35
N ALA A 266 -4.90 -17.35 -17.44
CA ALA A 266 -5.93 -17.34 -16.40
C ALA A 266 -5.40 -17.97 -15.11
N VAL A 267 -6.08 -17.68 -14.01
CA VAL A 267 -5.80 -18.26 -12.70
C VAL A 267 -7.05 -18.87 -12.10
N ILE A 268 -6.87 -19.80 -11.15
CA ILE A 268 -7.95 -20.31 -10.30
C ILE A 268 -7.51 -20.12 -8.84
N TYR A 269 -8.30 -19.39 -8.06
CA TYR A 269 -8.06 -19.26 -6.63
C TYR A 269 -8.48 -20.53 -5.89
N LYS A 270 -7.59 -21.10 -5.07
CA LYS A 270 -7.83 -22.36 -4.34
C LYS A 270 -8.72 -22.20 -3.10
N GLY A 271 -8.88 -20.99 -2.57
CA GLY A 271 -9.75 -20.74 -1.41
C GLY A 271 -9.20 -21.26 -0.08
N ASN A 272 -7.87 -21.23 0.07
CA ASN A 272 -7.13 -21.72 1.24
C ASN A 272 -6.35 -20.61 1.96
N ILE A 273 -6.53 -19.32 1.61
CA ILE A 273 -6.03 -18.21 2.41
C ILE A 273 -6.97 -18.00 3.61
N PRO A 274 -6.47 -17.99 4.86
CA PRO A 274 -7.27 -17.67 6.04
C PRO A 274 -8.05 -16.37 5.87
N LEU A 275 -9.30 -16.31 6.36
CA LEU A 275 -10.22 -15.16 6.26
C LEU A 275 -10.65 -14.77 4.83
N HIS A 276 -10.09 -15.40 3.80
CA HIS A 276 -10.36 -15.13 2.39
C HIS A 276 -10.82 -16.41 1.67
N ALA A 277 -11.59 -17.28 2.33
CA ALA A 277 -11.92 -18.61 1.80
C ALA A 277 -12.71 -18.58 0.49
N ASP A 278 -13.67 -17.66 0.36
CA ASP A 278 -14.59 -17.63 -0.80
C ASP A 278 -14.05 -16.81 -1.98
N ARG A 279 -13.17 -15.85 -1.70
CA ARG A 279 -12.67 -14.89 -2.69
C ARG A 279 -11.36 -14.26 -2.27
N PHE A 280 -10.48 -14.05 -3.24
CA PHE A 280 -9.29 -13.23 -3.11
C PHE A 280 -9.48 -11.90 -3.84
N VAL A 281 -9.16 -10.78 -3.19
CA VAL A 281 -9.17 -9.45 -3.80
C VAL A 281 -7.74 -8.97 -3.91
N LEU A 282 -7.23 -8.88 -5.13
CA LEU A 282 -5.87 -8.37 -5.38
C LEU A 282 -5.88 -6.84 -5.35
N ASP A 283 -6.86 -6.24 -6.03
CA ASP A 283 -7.02 -4.79 -6.21
C ASP A 283 -8.49 -4.47 -6.56
N THR A 284 -8.82 -3.21 -6.81
CA THR A 284 -10.21 -2.78 -7.13
C THR A 284 -10.79 -3.41 -8.39
N HIS A 285 -9.98 -4.00 -9.26
CA HIS A 285 -10.39 -4.63 -10.51
C HIS A 285 -10.41 -6.16 -10.44
N HIS A 286 -9.63 -6.77 -9.54
CA HIS A 286 -9.40 -8.21 -9.50
C HIS A 286 -10.00 -8.85 -8.24
N SER A 287 -11.24 -9.32 -8.38
CA SER A 287 -12.04 -9.99 -7.35
C SER A 287 -12.28 -11.45 -7.78
N ILE A 288 -11.45 -12.37 -7.28
CA ILE A 288 -11.32 -13.73 -7.82
C ILE A 288 -12.02 -14.74 -6.89
N GLU A 289 -13.14 -15.29 -7.35
CA GLU A 289 -13.91 -16.30 -6.63
C GLU A 289 -13.19 -17.65 -6.60
N LYS A 290 -13.30 -18.36 -5.46
CA LYS A 290 -12.75 -19.70 -5.30
C LYS A 290 -13.23 -20.66 -6.39
N GLY A 291 -12.30 -21.41 -6.98
CA GLY A 291 -12.59 -22.48 -7.94
C GLY A 291 -13.05 -21.99 -9.32
N ARG A 292 -13.15 -20.67 -9.53
CA ARG A 292 -13.53 -20.08 -10.80
C ARG A 292 -12.28 -19.79 -11.63
N VAL A 293 -12.31 -20.19 -12.90
CA VAL A 293 -11.31 -19.74 -13.89
C VAL A 293 -11.49 -18.25 -14.11
N PHE A 294 -10.43 -17.49 -13.86
CA PHE A 294 -10.42 -16.03 -13.94
C PHE A 294 -9.32 -15.59 -14.93
N PRO A 295 -9.68 -15.10 -16.12
CA PRO A 295 -8.72 -14.57 -17.09
C PRO A 295 -7.96 -13.37 -16.50
N VAL A 296 -6.66 -13.28 -16.79
CA VAL A 296 -5.80 -12.20 -16.28
C VAL A 296 -4.79 -11.76 -17.33
N CYS A 297 -4.39 -10.49 -17.28
CA CYS A 297 -3.24 -10.01 -18.04
C CYS A 297 -1.93 -10.64 -17.52
N ARG A 298 -0.87 -10.57 -18.31
CA ARG A 298 0.45 -11.12 -17.94
C ARG A 298 0.98 -10.53 -16.63
N ASN A 299 0.82 -9.23 -16.40
CA ASN A 299 1.27 -8.62 -15.14
C ASN A 299 0.57 -9.24 -13.93
N THR A 300 -0.77 -9.32 -13.94
CA THR A 300 -1.53 -9.94 -12.84
C THR A 300 -1.14 -11.42 -12.67
N PHE A 301 -0.96 -12.16 -13.77
CA PHE A 301 -0.50 -13.55 -13.73
C PHE A 301 0.84 -13.67 -13.00
N ARG A 302 1.80 -12.81 -13.34
CA ARG A 302 3.13 -12.75 -12.70
C ARG A 302 3.06 -12.29 -11.25
N MET A 303 2.26 -11.26 -10.92
CA MET A 303 2.05 -10.81 -9.54
C MET A 303 1.55 -11.94 -8.64
N LEU A 304 0.63 -12.77 -9.13
CA LEU A 304 0.13 -13.93 -8.39
C LEU A 304 1.13 -15.09 -8.36
N GLY A 305 1.85 -15.34 -9.45
CA GLY A 305 2.73 -16.51 -9.61
C GLY A 305 4.16 -16.35 -9.13
N GLU A 306 4.66 -15.13 -9.05
CA GLU A 306 6.04 -14.80 -8.65
C GLU A 306 6.13 -14.17 -7.26
N SER A 307 5.01 -14.04 -6.55
CA SER A 307 4.96 -13.58 -5.16
C SER A 307 4.57 -14.72 -4.21
N ARG A 308 4.45 -14.38 -2.92
CA ARG A 308 3.93 -15.29 -1.88
C ARG A 308 2.52 -15.82 -2.16
N PHE A 309 1.79 -15.25 -3.12
CA PHE A 309 0.46 -15.74 -3.49
C PHE A 309 0.50 -17.03 -4.33
N ALA A 310 1.64 -17.43 -4.89
CA ALA A 310 1.73 -18.50 -5.87
C ALA A 310 1.12 -19.83 -5.41
N GLU A 311 1.31 -20.19 -4.14
CA GLU A 311 0.80 -21.45 -3.60
C GLU A 311 -0.74 -21.50 -3.50
N TYR A 312 -1.41 -20.34 -3.50
CA TYR A 312 -2.86 -20.20 -3.36
C TYR A 312 -3.62 -20.19 -4.69
N PHE A 313 -2.89 -20.24 -5.81
CA PHE A 313 -3.45 -20.21 -7.15
C PHE A 313 -3.02 -21.41 -8.00
N GLU A 314 -3.90 -21.78 -8.93
CA GLU A 314 -3.55 -22.59 -10.09
C GLU A 314 -3.42 -21.67 -11.30
N PHE A 315 -2.51 -22.00 -12.21
CA PHE A 315 -2.11 -21.15 -13.33
C PHE A 315 -2.39 -21.86 -14.65
N ILE A 316 -3.05 -21.15 -15.57
CA ILE A 316 -3.46 -21.66 -16.89
C ILE A 316 -2.86 -20.76 -17.97
N GLY A 317 -2.26 -21.40 -18.99
CA GLY A 317 -1.60 -20.70 -20.10
C GLY A 317 -0.08 -20.64 -19.91
N ASN A 318 0.66 -20.79 -21.02
CA ASN A 318 2.13 -20.83 -21.02
C ASN A 318 2.78 -19.46 -21.32
N GLY A 319 1.97 -18.45 -21.68
CA GLY A 319 2.46 -17.11 -21.95
C GLY A 319 3.26 -16.95 -23.25
N GLU A 320 3.22 -17.92 -24.17
CA GLU A 320 4.05 -17.90 -25.38
C GLU A 320 3.47 -17.04 -26.52
N ASN A 321 2.15 -16.88 -26.57
CA ASN A 321 1.46 -16.13 -27.62
C ASN A 321 0.92 -14.82 -27.05
N HIS A 322 1.21 -13.72 -27.73
CA HIS A 322 0.67 -12.39 -27.40
C HIS A 322 -0.58 -12.10 -28.24
N PHE A 323 -1.65 -11.66 -27.58
CA PHE A 323 -2.95 -11.38 -28.18
C PHE A 323 -3.28 -9.87 -28.24
N GLY A 324 -2.38 -9.01 -27.79
CA GLY A 324 -2.56 -7.56 -27.72
C GLY A 324 -2.93 -7.09 -26.31
N ILE A 325 -3.63 -5.95 -26.21
CA ILE A 325 -4.06 -5.38 -24.93
C ILE A 325 -5.14 -6.27 -24.31
N PHE A 326 -4.99 -6.57 -23.02
CA PHE A 326 -5.97 -7.33 -22.26
C PHE A 326 -7.32 -6.62 -22.22
N PRO A 327 -8.45 -7.33 -22.45
CA PRO A 327 -9.77 -6.73 -22.39
C PRO A 327 -10.00 -5.98 -21.08
N ASP A 328 -10.73 -4.87 -21.14
CA ASP A 328 -11.12 -4.04 -19.99
C ASP A 328 -9.97 -3.35 -19.21
N CYS A 329 -8.74 -3.31 -19.75
CA CYS A 329 -7.63 -2.55 -19.14
C CYS A 329 -7.61 -1.04 -19.46
N GLY A 330 -8.69 -0.48 -20.01
CA GLY A 330 -8.84 0.97 -20.21
C GLY A 330 -8.00 1.59 -21.34
N GLU A 331 -7.01 0.87 -21.88
CA GLU A 331 -6.24 1.28 -23.06
C GLU A 331 -6.89 0.75 -24.34
N LEU A 332 -7.03 1.63 -25.34
CA LEU A 332 -7.58 1.28 -26.65
C LEU A 332 -6.47 1.18 -27.69
N MET A 333 -6.59 0.22 -28.61
CA MET A 333 -5.71 0.13 -29.78
C MET A 333 -5.77 1.45 -30.58
N PRO A 334 -4.63 2.13 -30.82
CA PRO A 334 -4.63 3.46 -31.44
C PRO A 334 -4.90 3.44 -32.95
N PHE A 335 -4.94 2.25 -33.55
CA PHE A 335 -5.16 2.06 -34.98
C PHE A 335 -6.61 1.69 -35.26
N SER A 336 -7.17 2.22 -36.34
CA SER A 336 -8.47 1.79 -36.86
C SER A 336 -8.49 0.27 -37.07
N SER A 337 -9.53 -0.40 -36.57
CA SER A 337 -9.68 -1.85 -36.67
C SER A 337 -9.44 -2.34 -38.09
N VAL A 338 -8.57 -3.33 -38.28
CA VAL A 338 -8.52 -4.06 -39.55
C VAL A 338 -9.89 -4.73 -39.68
N GLN A 339 -10.74 -4.23 -40.59
CA GLN A 339 -11.96 -4.92 -40.95
C GLN A 339 -11.57 -6.33 -41.35
N SER A 340 -11.91 -7.30 -40.50
CA SER A 340 -11.93 -8.69 -40.92
C SER A 340 -12.97 -8.74 -42.03
N ASN A 341 -12.50 -8.84 -43.27
CA ASN A 341 -13.32 -9.07 -44.45
C ASN A 341 -13.98 -10.45 -44.32
N SER A 342 -14.97 -10.56 -43.43
CA SER A 342 -16.04 -11.54 -43.55
C SER A 342 -17.10 -10.87 -44.42
N ALA A 343 -17.15 -11.32 -45.67
CA ALA A 343 -18.10 -10.84 -46.64
C ALA A 343 -19.53 -11.05 -46.13
N SER A 344 -20.25 -9.97 -45.85
CA SER A 344 -21.70 -9.96 -45.90
C SER A 344 -22.17 -8.72 -46.66
N THR A 345 -22.83 -9.01 -47.77
CA THR A 345 -23.39 -8.10 -48.75
C THR A 345 -24.59 -7.31 -48.20
N LYS A 346 -24.82 -6.14 -48.83
CA LYS A 346 -26.04 -5.29 -48.85
C LYS A 346 -26.09 -4.20 -47.77
N THR A 347 -26.44 -2.94 -48.04
CA THR A 347 -26.94 -2.25 -49.25
C THR A 347 -26.81 -0.75 -49.00
N ASP A 348 -26.44 0.00 -50.04
CA ASP A 348 -26.48 1.46 -50.08
C ASP A 348 -27.87 2.04 -49.74
N SER A 349 -27.90 3.08 -48.90
CA SER A 349 -28.79 4.22 -49.11
C SER A 349 -28.31 5.46 -48.34
N SER A 350 -27.72 6.37 -49.11
CA SER A 350 -27.67 7.83 -48.94
C SER A 350 -28.58 8.48 -47.88
N SER A 351 -28.04 9.45 -47.13
CA SER A 351 -28.40 10.88 -47.27
C SER A 351 -27.56 11.76 -46.35
N CYS A 352 -26.87 12.75 -46.92
CA CYS A 352 -26.43 13.96 -46.22
C CYS A 352 -27.61 14.91 -46.00
N CYS A 353 -27.56 15.70 -44.93
CA CYS A 353 -27.86 17.14 -44.92
C CYS A 353 -27.02 17.78 -43.82
#